data_AF-A0A9D8K1N8-F1
#
_entry.id   AF-A0A9D8K1N8-F1
#
_cell.length_a   1.000
_cell.length_b   1.000
_cell.length_c   1.000
_cell.angle_alpha   90.00
_cell.angle_beta   90.00
_cell.angle_gamma   90.00
#
_symmetry.space_group_name_H-M   'P 1'
#
loop_
_entity.id
_entity.type
_entity.pdbx_description
1 polymer ?
#
loop_
_entity_poly.entity_id
_entity_poly.type
_entity_poly.pdbx_seq_one_letter_code
_entity_poly.pdbx_strand_id
1 'polypeptide(L)'
;MRQLSWNGGTSWTSAKSATTLTTSEATYTLGTSTAYRYLGLATMAAGRYVEAQSHLQKSLEIFGEYFKGWDIARTLGYLGDATLLAGNAVDAGKVYRDALRVSLEAKSIPIALDVLVGLAHVRARSGNSELALELCRHILNHPASTHEAKDRAHQLSKELEARQAPQQIEAARARARTKPFDKIVEEILEARGTSAASS
;
A
#
# COMPACT_ATOMS: atom_id res chain seq x y z
N MET A 1 -26.98 -10.06 22.20
CA MET A 1 -26.82 -8.60 22.05
C MET A 1 -25.99 -8.34 20.80
N ARG A 2 -26.53 -7.58 19.85
CA ARG A 2 -25.76 -6.96 18.77
C ARG A 2 -24.94 -5.82 19.38
N GLN A 3 -23.67 -5.71 19.03
CA GLN A 3 -23.07 -4.42 18.67
C GLN A 3 -21.78 -4.63 17.87
N LEU A 4 -21.87 -4.22 16.60
CA LEU A 4 -20.74 -3.82 15.76
C LEU A 4 -20.23 -2.47 16.28
N SER A 5 -18.93 -2.32 16.52
CA SER A 5 -18.20 -1.08 16.20
C SER A 5 -16.69 -1.23 16.43
N TRP A 6 -15.89 -0.80 15.46
CA TRP A 6 -14.87 0.19 15.80
C TRP A 6 -14.94 1.39 14.84
N ASN A 7 -15.55 2.42 15.41
CA ASN A 7 -15.44 3.84 15.14
C ASN A 7 -13.97 4.27 15.17
N GLY A 8 -13.45 4.75 14.03
CA GLY A 8 -12.05 5.13 13.89
C GLY A 8 -11.55 6.05 15.00
N GLY A 9 -10.46 5.68 15.67
CA GLY A 9 -9.73 6.58 16.56
C GLY A 9 -9.09 5.93 17.78
N THR A 10 -7.77 5.73 17.72
CA THR A 10 -6.80 6.00 18.80
C THR A 10 -7.09 5.52 20.23
N SER A 11 -7.06 4.20 20.50
CA SER A 11 -6.27 3.57 21.60
C SER A 11 -6.72 2.13 21.94
N TRP A 12 -5.73 1.27 22.19
CA TRP A 12 -5.85 -0.17 22.48
C TRP A 12 -5.38 -0.46 23.92
N THR A 13 -6.27 -0.68 24.88
CA THR A 13 -5.84 -1.08 26.24
C THR A 13 -6.48 -2.34 26.80
N SER A 14 -7.37 -3.04 26.10
CA SER A 14 -8.17 -4.09 26.76
C SER A 14 -8.13 -5.51 26.18
N ALA A 15 -7.42 -5.78 25.07
CA ALA A 15 -7.39 -7.13 24.47
C ALA A 15 -6.12 -7.97 24.82
N LYS A 16 -5.26 -7.50 25.71
CA LYS A 16 -3.90 -8.02 25.93
C LYS A 16 -3.77 -9.06 27.06
N SER A 17 -4.43 -10.20 26.99
CA SER A 17 -4.27 -11.22 28.07
C SER A 17 -3.81 -12.61 27.64
N ALA A 18 -3.62 -12.89 26.34
CA ALA A 18 -2.99 -14.12 25.88
C ALA A 18 -2.03 -13.85 24.71
N THR A 19 -0.75 -13.65 25.01
CA THR A 19 0.27 -13.22 24.03
C THR A 19 0.92 -14.39 23.26
N THR A 20 0.57 -15.65 23.57
CA THR A 20 1.23 -16.81 22.96
C THR A 20 0.22 -17.84 22.50
N LEU A 21 0.06 -18.00 21.18
CA LEU A 21 -0.69 -19.08 20.56
C LEU A 21 0.06 -20.41 20.69
N THR A 22 -0.66 -21.51 20.83
CA THR A 22 -0.09 -22.84 20.58
C THR A 22 0.30 -22.99 19.11
N THR A 23 1.19 -23.93 18.78
CA THR A 23 1.60 -24.19 17.38
C THR A 23 0.41 -24.49 16.46
N SER A 24 -0.60 -25.22 16.96
CA SER A 24 -1.82 -25.52 16.21
C SER A 24 -2.68 -24.28 15.96
N GLU A 25 -2.85 -23.42 16.97
CA GLU A 25 -3.62 -22.18 16.83
C GLU A 25 -2.90 -21.20 15.91
N ALA A 26 -1.58 -21.04 16.04
CA ALA A 26 -0.78 -20.20 15.14
C ALA A 26 -0.93 -20.65 13.69
N THR A 27 -0.89 -21.96 13.43
CA THR A 27 -1.05 -22.53 12.08
C THR A 27 -2.45 -22.29 11.53
N TYR A 28 -3.48 -22.52 12.34
CA TYR A 28 -4.88 -22.28 11.96
C TYR A 28 -5.14 -20.80 11.65
N THR A 29 -4.62 -19.90 12.49
CA THR A 29 -4.72 -18.44 12.34
C THR A 29 -4.02 -17.98 11.06
N LEU A 30 -2.80 -18.45 10.79
CA LEU A 30 -2.08 -18.15 9.54
C LEU A 30 -2.84 -18.62 8.30
N GLY A 31 -3.39 -19.84 8.34
CA GLY A 31 -4.19 -20.40 7.24
C GLY A 31 -5.44 -19.57 6.99
N THR A 32 -6.15 -19.18 8.06
CA THR A 32 -7.38 -18.40 7.97
C THR A 32 -7.12 -16.99 7.44
N SER A 33 -6.11 -16.28 7.95
CA SER A 33 -5.70 -14.98 7.42
C SER A 33 -5.37 -15.06 5.94
N THR A 34 -4.58 -16.06 5.54
CA THR A 34 -4.17 -16.28 4.15
C THR A 34 -5.38 -16.55 3.26
N ALA A 35 -6.33 -17.36 3.71
CA ALA A 35 -7.57 -17.63 2.98
C ALA A 35 -8.39 -16.34 2.75
N TYR A 36 -8.54 -15.50 3.79
CA TYR A 36 -9.22 -14.22 3.65
C TYR A 36 -8.52 -13.28 2.67
N ARG A 37 -7.18 -13.23 2.68
CA ARG A 37 -6.42 -12.47 1.69
C ARG A 37 -6.71 -12.94 0.27
N TYR A 38 -6.72 -14.25 0.03
CA TYR A 38 -7.00 -14.80 -1.31
C TYR A 38 -8.46 -14.58 -1.74
N LEU A 39 -9.43 -14.64 -0.82
CA LEU A 39 -10.82 -14.24 -1.12
C LEU A 39 -10.89 -12.76 -1.51
N GLY A 40 -10.16 -11.89 -0.82
CA GLY A 40 -10.00 -10.49 -1.18
C GLY A 40 -9.47 -10.30 -2.60
N LEU A 41 -8.40 -11.01 -2.96
CA LEU A 41 -7.84 -10.98 -4.32
C LEU A 41 -8.82 -11.49 -5.38
N ALA A 42 -9.49 -12.62 -5.13
CA ALA A 42 -10.45 -13.20 -6.06
C ALA A 42 -11.66 -12.29 -6.30
N THR A 43 -12.19 -11.70 -5.23
CA THR A 43 -13.31 -10.74 -5.31
C THR A 43 -12.90 -9.44 -5.99
N MET A 44 -11.66 -8.96 -5.75
CA MET A 44 -11.08 -7.82 -6.45
C MET A 44 -10.96 -8.10 -7.96
N ALA A 45 -10.46 -9.27 -8.35
CA ALA A 45 -10.39 -9.70 -9.75
C ALA A 45 -11.78 -9.81 -10.41
N ALA A 46 -12.82 -10.13 -9.63
CA ALA A 46 -14.21 -10.13 -10.07
C ALA A 46 -14.86 -8.71 -10.11
N GLY A 47 -14.10 -7.65 -9.85
CA GLY A 47 -14.60 -6.27 -9.85
C GLY A 47 -15.38 -5.86 -8.59
N ARG A 48 -15.45 -6.73 -7.57
CA ARG A 48 -16.23 -6.50 -6.35
C ARG A 48 -15.37 -5.84 -5.27
N TYR A 49 -14.98 -4.59 -5.49
CA TYR A 49 -13.93 -3.92 -4.72
C TYR A 49 -14.27 -3.69 -3.23
N VAL A 50 -15.52 -3.40 -2.88
CA VAL A 50 -15.95 -3.20 -1.48
C VAL A 50 -15.94 -4.53 -0.69
N GLU A 51 -16.36 -5.62 -1.33
CA GLU A 51 -16.28 -6.96 -0.74
C GLU A 51 -14.80 -7.39 -0.57
N ALA A 52 -13.95 -7.08 -1.56
CA ALA A 52 -12.52 -7.32 -1.47
C ALA A 52 -11.89 -6.61 -0.27
N GLN A 53 -12.22 -5.34 -0.05
CA GLN A 53 -11.77 -4.59 1.14
C GLN A 53 -12.19 -5.30 2.43
N SER A 54 -13.43 -5.79 2.49
CA SER A 54 -13.94 -6.48 3.68
C SER A 54 -13.17 -7.77 3.99
N HIS A 55 -12.83 -8.55 2.97
CA HIS A 55 -12.01 -9.77 3.13
C HIS A 55 -10.56 -9.44 3.52
N LEU A 56 -9.95 -8.43 2.89
CA LEU A 56 -8.59 -8.01 3.21
C LEU A 56 -8.48 -7.44 4.62
N GLN A 57 -9.48 -6.68 5.07
CA GLN A 57 -9.54 -6.18 6.44
C GLN A 57 -9.64 -7.31 7.46
N LYS A 58 -10.45 -8.35 7.20
CA LYS A 58 -10.49 -9.55 8.05
C LYS A 58 -9.16 -10.29 8.10
N SER A 59 -8.45 -10.39 6.96
CA SER A 59 -7.10 -10.95 6.96
C SER A 59 -6.14 -10.14 7.84
N LEU A 60 -6.22 -8.80 7.79
CA LEU A 60 -5.37 -7.91 8.59
C LEU A 60 -5.73 -7.93 10.07
N GLU A 61 -7.00 -8.08 10.43
CA GLU A 61 -7.47 -8.23 11.80
C GLU A 61 -6.83 -9.47 12.44
N ILE A 62 -6.93 -10.62 11.77
CA ILE A 62 -6.38 -11.88 12.26
C ILE A 62 -4.84 -11.85 12.28
N PHE A 63 -4.18 -11.24 11.29
CA PHE A 63 -2.72 -11.08 11.31
C PHE A 63 -2.25 -10.11 12.40
N GLY A 64 -2.92 -8.97 12.58
CA GLY A 64 -2.50 -7.90 13.48
C GLY A 64 -2.56 -8.28 14.95
N GLU A 65 -3.32 -9.30 15.31
CA GLU A 65 -3.41 -9.83 16.67
C GLU A 65 -2.16 -10.63 17.08
N TYR A 66 -1.45 -11.25 16.12
CA TYR A 66 -0.46 -12.29 16.45
C TYR A 66 0.84 -12.22 15.65
N PHE A 67 0.87 -11.49 14.53
CA PHE A 67 1.98 -11.49 13.59
C PHE A 67 2.44 -10.08 13.27
N LYS A 68 3.72 -9.97 12.91
CA LYS A 68 4.32 -8.77 12.29
C LYS A 68 5.17 -9.24 11.13
N GLY A 69 5.18 -8.49 10.04
CA GLY A 69 6.09 -8.77 8.93
C GLY A 69 5.51 -8.50 7.56
N TRP A 70 6.15 -9.09 6.56
CA TRP A 70 5.91 -8.82 5.15
C TRP A 70 4.50 -9.22 4.68
N ASP A 71 3.87 -10.23 5.29
CA ASP A 71 2.49 -10.64 4.97
C ASP A 71 1.48 -9.53 5.23
N ILE A 72 1.65 -8.78 6.33
CA ILE A 72 0.81 -7.64 6.67
C ILE A 72 1.02 -6.52 5.65
N ALA A 73 2.28 -6.20 5.33
CA ALA A 73 2.58 -5.19 4.31
C ALA A 73 1.95 -5.53 2.95
N ARG A 74 2.03 -6.80 2.53
CA ARG A 74 1.42 -7.27 1.28
C ARG A 74 -0.11 -7.17 1.31
N THR A 75 -0.72 -7.59 2.41
CA THR A 75 -2.18 -7.52 2.58
C THR A 75 -2.67 -6.07 2.59
N LEU A 76 -1.93 -5.16 3.24
CA LEU A 76 -2.19 -3.72 3.17
C LEU A 76 -2.03 -3.18 1.74
N GLY A 77 -1.02 -3.64 0.99
CA GLY A 77 -0.87 -3.29 -0.43
C GLY A 77 -2.11 -3.63 -1.25
N TYR A 78 -2.63 -4.85 -1.10
CA TYR A 78 -3.88 -5.27 -1.75
C TYR A 78 -5.10 -4.49 -1.27
N LEU A 79 -5.17 -4.15 0.02
CA LEU A 79 -6.25 -3.30 0.52
C LEU A 79 -6.17 -1.90 -0.11
N GLY A 80 -4.97 -1.37 -0.30
CA GLY A 80 -4.74 -0.13 -1.04
C GLY A 80 -5.23 -0.24 -2.49
N ASP A 81 -4.89 -1.32 -3.19
CA ASP A 81 -5.35 -1.56 -4.57
C ASP A 81 -6.88 -1.63 -4.63
N ALA A 82 -7.53 -2.40 -3.76
CA ALA A 82 -8.99 -2.50 -3.70
C ALA A 82 -9.66 -1.16 -3.35
N THR A 83 -9.04 -0.36 -2.47
CA THR A 83 -9.52 0.98 -2.10
C THR A 83 -9.40 1.96 -3.26
N LEU A 84 -8.30 1.88 -4.01
CA LEU A 84 -8.08 2.70 -5.19
C LEU A 84 -9.06 2.33 -6.30
N LEU A 85 -9.25 1.04 -6.58
CA LEU A 85 -10.19 0.54 -7.59
C LEU A 85 -11.64 0.91 -7.26
N ALA A 86 -12.01 0.96 -5.98
CA ALA A 86 -13.30 1.47 -5.53
C ALA A 86 -13.48 3.00 -5.70
N GLY A 87 -12.46 3.72 -6.17
CA GLY A 87 -12.50 5.17 -6.42
C GLY A 87 -11.94 6.04 -5.30
N ASN A 88 -11.58 5.48 -4.15
CA ASN A 88 -11.19 6.23 -2.95
C ASN A 88 -9.68 6.49 -2.89
N ALA A 89 -9.16 7.32 -3.80
CA ALA A 89 -7.72 7.56 -3.92
C ALA A 89 -7.06 8.13 -2.65
N VAL A 90 -7.76 8.99 -1.89
CA VAL A 90 -7.24 9.58 -0.64
C VAL A 90 -6.99 8.51 0.41
N ASP A 91 -7.96 7.61 0.61
CA ASP A 91 -7.85 6.54 1.60
C ASP A 91 -6.88 5.46 1.15
N ALA A 92 -6.86 5.11 -0.14
CA ALA A 92 -5.85 4.22 -0.70
C ALA A 92 -4.43 4.74 -0.41
N GLY A 93 -4.18 6.04 -0.58
CA GLY A 93 -2.91 6.64 -0.24
C GLY A 93 -2.53 6.52 1.25
N LYS A 94 -3.50 6.50 2.17
CA LYS A 94 -3.24 6.23 3.60
C LYS A 94 -2.83 4.78 3.79
N VAL A 95 -3.61 3.85 3.24
CA VAL A 95 -3.35 2.40 3.35
C VAL A 95 -2.00 2.03 2.75
N TYR A 96 -1.65 2.56 1.57
CA TYR A 96 -0.33 2.30 0.98
C TYR A 96 0.83 2.88 1.79
N ARG A 97 0.67 4.03 2.46
CA ARG A 97 1.74 4.54 3.35
C ARG A 97 1.95 3.64 4.56
N ASP A 98 0.87 3.06 5.10
CA ASP A 98 0.98 2.08 6.17
C ASP A 98 1.64 0.78 5.66
N ALA A 99 1.28 0.32 4.46
CA ALA A 99 1.94 -0.80 3.79
C ALA A 99 3.45 -0.53 3.58
N LEU A 100 3.80 0.69 3.15
CA LEU A 100 5.18 1.12 2.94
C LEU A 100 5.96 1.07 4.26
N ARG A 101 5.43 1.65 5.34
CA ARG A 101 6.05 1.61 6.67
C ARG A 101 6.31 0.17 7.12
N VAL A 102 5.30 -0.70 7.07
CA VAL A 102 5.43 -2.09 7.50
C VAL A 102 6.41 -2.86 6.60
N SER A 103 6.43 -2.60 5.29
CA SER A 103 7.37 -3.25 4.37
C SER A 103 8.83 -2.92 4.69
N LEU A 104 9.11 -1.68 5.09
CA LEU A 104 10.45 -1.22 5.47
C LEU A 104 10.86 -1.78 6.83
N GLU A 105 9.96 -1.80 7.81
CA GLU A 105 10.17 -2.45 9.10
C GLU A 105 10.47 -3.95 8.92
N ALA A 106 9.78 -4.60 7.99
CA ALA A 106 10.01 -5.99 7.59
C ALA A 106 11.24 -6.18 6.68
N LYS A 107 11.97 -5.12 6.35
CA LYS A 107 13.12 -5.10 5.43
C LYS A 107 12.82 -5.71 4.05
N SER A 108 11.58 -5.62 3.60
CA SER A 108 11.11 -6.16 2.33
C SER A 108 11.02 -5.06 1.27
N ILE A 109 12.18 -4.75 0.67
CA ILE A 109 12.27 -3.76 -0.41
C ILE A 109 11.41 -4.11 -1.63
N PRO A 110 11.30 -5.39 -2.06
CA PRO A 110 10.40 -5.75 -3.17
C PRO A 110 8.94 -5.34 -2.91
N ILE A 111 8.42 -5.60 -1.71
CA ILE A 111 7.04 -5.20 -1.34
C ILE A 111 6.92 -3.69 -1.25
N ALA A 112 7.94 -2.99 -0.71
CA ALA A 112 7.95 -1.54 -0.68
C ALA A 112 7.80 -0.95 -2.10
N LEU A 113 8.50 -1.53 -3.08
CA LEU A 113 8.43 -1.12 -4.49
C LEU A 113 7.07 -1.43 -5.13
N ASP A 114 6.48 -2.60 -4.85
CA ASP A 114 5.11 -2.92 -5.27
C ASP A 114 4.10 -1.89 -4.73
N VAL A 115 4.25 -1.50 -3.45
CA VAL A 115 3.41 -0.48 -2.80
C VAL A 115 3.62 0.91 -3.40
N LEU A 116 4.86 1.27 -3.78
CA LEU A 116 5.15 2.54 -4.44
C LEU A 116 4.46 2.65 -5.81
N VAL A 117 4.23 1.54 -6.52
CA VAL A 117 3.40 1.55 -7.75
C VAL A 117 1.97 2.04 -7.42
N GLY A 118 1.38 1.52 -6.35
CA GLY A 118 0.07 1.96 -5.86
C GLY A 118 0.03 3.46 -5.52
N LEU A 119 1.06 3.95 -4.83
CA LEU A 119 1.22 5.37 -4.53
C LEU A 119 1.41 6.23 -5.79
N ALA A 120 2.11 5.73 -6.80
CA ALA A 120 2.22 6.41 -8.10
C ALA A 120 0.84 6.56 -8.77
N HIS A 121 0.01 5.52 -8.74
CA HIS A 121 -1.37 5.64 -9.22
C HIS A 121 -2.20 6.64 -8.41
N VAL A 122 -2.05 6.68 -7.08
CA VAL A 122 -2.72 7.69 -6.25
C VAL A 122 -2.30 9.10 -6.66
N ARG A 123 -1.01 9.35 -6.87
CA ARG A 123 -0.49 10.65 -7.32
C ARG A 123 -1.05 11.03 -8.69
N ALA A 124 -1.07 10.09 -9.63
CA ALA A 124 -1.66 10.28 -10.96
C ALA A 124 -3.14 10.67 -10.88
N ARG A 125 -3.95 9.99 -10.06
CA ARG A 125 -5.38 10.31 -9.89
C ARG A 125 -5.61 11.65 -9.19
N SER A 126 -4.68 12.09 -8.36
CA SER A 126 -4.69 13.42 -7.75
C SER A 126 -4.12 14.52 -8.66
N GLY A 127 -3.88 14.25 -9.95
CA GLY A 127 -3.36 15.22 -10.91
C GLY A 127 -1.86 15.48 -10.83
N ASN A 128 -1.15 14.79 -9.94
CA ASN A 128 0.30 14.94 -9.75
C ASN A 128 1.08 13.97 -10.65
N SER A 129 0.82 14.02 -11.95
CA SER A 129 1.39 13.11 -12.95
C SER A 129 2.92 13.12 -12.98
N GLU A 130 3.56 14.27 -12.73
CA GLU A 130 5.02 14.34 -12.73
C GLU A 130 5.64 13.58 -11.55
N LEU A 131 5.02 13.64 -10.37
CA LEU A 131 5.46 12.87 -9.19
C LEU A 131 5.17 11.38 -9.38
N ALA A 132 4.09 11.03 -10.06
CA ALA A 132 3.81 9.65 -10.43
C ALA A 132 4.88 9.10 -11.40
N LEU A 133 5.28 9.87 -12.42
CA LEU A 133 6.34 9.51 -13.35
C LEU A 133 7.71 9.38 -12.67
N GLU A 134 8.02 10.26 -11.72
CA GLU A 134 9.22 10.16 -10.87
C GLU A 134 9.23 8.83 -10.12
N LEU A 135 8.14 8.48 -9.44
CA LEU A 135 8.02 7.19 -8.73
C LEU A 135 8.15 5.99 -9.65
N CYS A 136 7.47 6.00 -10.80
CA CYS A 136 7.61 4.91 -11.78
C CYS A 136 9.06 4.74 -12.23
N ARG A 137 9.79 5.84 -12.45
CA ARG A 137 11.19 5.78 -12.85
C ARG A 137 12.07 5.15 -11.77
N HIS A 138 11.86 5.48 -10.50
CA HIS A 138 12.58 4.85 -9.39
C HIS A 138 12.30 3.35 -9.32
N ILE A 139 11.04 2.95 -9.46
CA ILE A 139 10.64 1.54 -9.45
C ILE A 139 11.30 0.79 -10.62
N LEU A 140 11.29 1.35 -11.83
CA LEU A 140 11.89 0.71 -13.01
C LEU A 140 13.40 0.51 -12.88
N ASN A 141 14.09 1.46 -12.26
CA ASN A 141 15.55 1.46 -12.11
C ASN A 141 16.05 0.69 -10.89
N HIS A 142 15.18 0.41 -9.89
CA HIS A 142 15.63 -0.23 -8.67
C HIS A 142 15.91 -1.74 -8.90
N PRO A 143 17.07 -2.26 -8.45
CA PRO A 143 17.47 -3.65 -8.72
C PRO A 143 16.57 -4.68 -8.05
N ALA A 144 16.01 -4.36 -6.88
CA ALA A 144 15.09 -5.24 -6.14
C ALA A 144 13.63 -5.21 -6.64
N SER A 145 13.31 -4.43 -7.69
CA SER A 145 11.96 -4.38 -8.22
C SER A 145 11.59 -5.70 -8.89
N THR A 146 10.42 -6.21 -8.53
CA THR A 146 9.83 -7.40 -9.15
C THR A 146 9.49 -7.14 -10.62
N HIS A 147 9.34 -8.21 -11.40
CA HIS A 147 8.87 -8.09 -12.79
C HIS A 147 7.49 -7.42 -12.84
N GLU A 148 6.58 -7.83 -11.95
CA GLU A 148 5.23 -7.27 -11.84
C GLU A 148 5.24 -5.77 -11.50
N ALA A 149 6.07 -5.33 -10.54
CA ALA A 149 6.22 -3.91 -10.23
C ALA A 149 6.69 -3.11 -11.44
N LYS A 150 7.68 -3.64 -12.18
CA LYS A 150 8.21 -2.99 -13.37
C LYS A 150 7.15 -2.89 -14.47
N ASP A 151 6.39 -3.96 -14.70
CA ASP A 151 5.35 -3.97 -15.73
C ASP A 151 4.26 -2.95 -15.42
N ARG A 152 3.76 -2.94 -14.17
CA ARG A 152 2.76 -1.96 -13.73
C ARG A 152 3.29 -0.52 -13.79
N ALA A 153 4.52 -0.28 -13.33
CA ALA A 153 5.14 1.05 -13.39
C ALA A 153 5.38 1.52 -14.84
N HIS A 154 5.77 0.61 -15.73
CA HIS A 154 5.96 0.90 -17.14
C HIS A 154 4.64 1.23 -17.84
N GLN A 155 3.59 0.47 -17.56
CA GLN A 155 2.25 0.73 -18.09
C GLN A 155 1.73 2.10 -17.65
N LEU A 156 1.81 2.41 -16.34
CA LEU A 156 1.42 3.72 -15.83
C LEU A 156 2.27 4.85 -16.45
N SER A 157 3.59 4.64 -16.60
CA SER A 157 4.46 5.63 -17.24
C SER A 157 4.03 5.93 -18.67
N LYS A 158 3.74 4.90 -19.47
CA LYS A 158 3.27 5.07 -20.86
C LYS A 158 1.97 5.86 -20.92
N GLU A 159 1.01 5.53 -20.06
CA GLU A 159 -0.28 6.21 -20.00
C GLU A 159 -0.15 7.69 -19.61
N LEU A 160 0.77 8.01 -18.69
CA LEU A 160 1.02 9.39 -18.27
C LEU A 160 1.80 10.17 -19.32
N GLU A 161 2.89 9.61 -19.87
CA GLU A 161 3.71 10.27 -20.90
C GLU A 161 2.88 10.61 -22.16
N ALA A 162 1.90 9.78 -22.53
CA ALA A 162 0.99 10.06 -23.64
C ALA A 162 0.09 11.30 -23.44
N ARG A 163 -0.07 11.77 -22.20
CA ARG A 163 -0.96 12.89 -21.82
C ARG A 163 -0.18 14.12 -21.34
N GLN A 164 1.15 14.06 -21.29
CA GLN A 164 2.00 15.09 -20.69
C GLN A 164 2.83 15.83 -21.75
N ALA A 165 3.19 17.08 -21.45
CA ALA A 165 4.15 17.81 -22.28
C ALA A 165 5.58 17.25 -22.10
N PRO A 166 6.43 17.27 -23.14
CA PRO A 166 7.80 16.76 -23.06
C PRO A 166 8.62 17.36 -21.90
N GLN A 167 8.41 18.64 -21.58
CA GLN A 167 9.10 19.31 -20.48
C GLN A 167 8.78 18.70 -19.11
N GLN A 168 7.53 18.28 -18.88
CA GLN A 168 7.11 17.67 -17.61
C GLN A 168 7.71 16.26 -17.44
N ILE A 169 7.78 15.53 -18.55
CA ILE A 169 8.41 14.19 -18.61
C ILE A 169 9.90 14.31 -18.28
N GLU A 170 10.61 15.27 -18.88
CA GLU A 170 12.04 15.48 -18.61
C GLU A 170 12.31 15.98 -17.20
N ALA A 171 11.44 16.84 -16.64
CA ALA A 171 11.53 17.25 -15.24
C ALA A 171 11.41 16.05 -14.27
N ALA A 172 10.44 15.17 -14.50
CA ALA A 172 10.29 13.94 -13.71
C ALA A 172 11.51 13.01 -13.85
N ARG A 173 12.07 12.88 -15.06
CA ARG A 173 13.30 12.09 -15.31
C ARG A 173 14.51 12.66 -14.60
N ALA A 174 14.67 13.99 -14.61
CA ALA A 174 15.77 14.66 -13.94
C ALA A 174 15.72 14.45 -12.42
N ARG A 175 14.54 14.65 -11.81
CA ARG A 175 14.34 14.41 -10.36
C ARG A 175 14.63 12.96 -9.98
N ALA A 176 14.19 12.02 -10.81
CA ALA A 176 14.39 10.60 -10.52
C ALA A 176 15.86 10.14 -10.62
N ARG A 177 16.74 10.90 -11.28
CA ARG A 177 18.18 10.61 -11.33
C ARG A 177 18.93 11.11 -10.11
N THR A 178 18.45 12.18 -9.49
CA THR A 178 19.17 12.86 -8.40
C THR A 178 18.67 12.46 -7.03
N LYS A 179 17.41 12.07 -6.90
CA LYS A 179 16.82 11.70 -5.61
C LYS A 179 17.04 10.21 -5.29
N PRO A 180 17.72 9.85 -4.19
CA PRO A 180 17.88 8.45 -3.82
C PRO A 180 16.59 7.84 -3.27
N PHE A 181 16.49 6.51 -3.32
CA PHE A 181 15.31 5.74 -2.87
C PHE A 181 14.85 6.13 -1.45
N ASP A 182 15.78 6.17 -0.50
CA ASP A 182 15.47 6.45 0.90
C ASP A 182 14.84 7.84 1.11
N LYS A 183 15.27 8.84 0.32
CA LYS A 183 14.72 10.19 0.39
C LYS A 183 13.29 10.27 -0.12
N ILE A 184 12.94 9.50 -1.14
CA ILE A 184 11.56 9.43 -1.65
C ILE A 184 10.65 8.81 -0.60
N VAL A 185 11.13 7.72 0.02
CA VAL A 185 10.39 7.02 1.06
C VAL A 185 10.15 7.94 2.26
N GLU A 186 11.19 8.67 2.70
CA GLU A 186 11.08 9.69 3.75
C GLU A 186 10.02 10.74 3.41
N GLU A 187 10.13 11.40 2.25
CA GLU A 187 9.16 12.41 1.79
C GLU A 187 7.71 11.89 1.77
N ILE A 188 7.49 10.66 1.29
CA ILE A 188 6.17 10.03 1.22
C ILE A 188 5.59 9.80 2.63
N LEU A 189 6.43 9.39 3.58
CA LEU A 189 6.01 9.10 4.95
C LEU A 189 5.84 10.39 5.77
N GLU A 190 6.62 11.43 5.48
CA GLU A 190 6.60 12.73 6.17
C GLU A 190 5.52 13.70 5.69
N ALA A 191 4.97 13.53 4.48
CA ALA A 191 3.94 14.40 3.90
C ALA A 191 2.62 14.53 4.71
N ARG A 192 2.55 13.98 5.93
CA ARG A 192 1.51 14.25 6.95
C ARG A 192 1.86 15.38 7.92
N GLY A 193 3.09 15.90 7.94
CA GLY A 193 3.53 16.89 8.94
C GLY A 193 3.07 18.34 8.71
N THR A 194 2.69 18.72 7.49
CA THR A 194 2.45 20.12 7.12
C THR A 194 0.98 20.50 6.90
N SER A 195 0.03 19.57 7.07
CA SER A 195 -1.41 19.83 6.84
C SER A 195 -2.23 20.10 8.12
N ALA A 196 -1.60 20.28 9.28
CA ALA A 196 -2.28 20.52 10.56
C ALA A 196 -1.93 21.88 11.23
N ALA A 197 -1.32 22.81 10.49
CA ALA A 197 -1.05 24.17 10.95
C ALA A 197 -1.63 25.20 9.96
N SER A 198 -2.95 25.24 9.85
CA SER A 198 -3.71 26.38 9.29
C SER A 198 -5.20 26.17 9.52
N SER A 199 -5.62 26.40 10.77
CA SER A 199 -6.98 26.81 11.15
C SER A 199 -6.90 27.45 12.53
#